data_AF-A0A6I3J318-F1
#
_entry.id   AF-A0A6I3J318-F1
#
_cell.length_a   1.000
_cell.length_b   1.000
_cell.length_c   1.000
_cell.angle_alpha   90.00
_cell.angle_beta   90.00
_cell.angle_gamma   90.00
#
_symmetry.space_group_name_H-M   'P 1'
#
loop_
_entity.id
_entity.type
_entity.pdbx_description
1 polymer ?
#
loop_
_entity_poly.entity_id
_entity_poly.type
_entity_poly.pdbx_seq_one_letter_code
_entity_poly.pdbx_strand_id
1 'polypeptide(L)'
;MRAARSAARLALASLALGLVAGTAGCSGGPAAPEGVGAPTGCDGPPRIGSSAELRVALAEASPGDVLVLAEGRYDGRFRATVSGTAERPVTLCGPAGAVLDGGSTGGGYTLHLEEASYWRLVGFSVTGAQKGLVLDGASHNRVVGLRISGTGQEGLHLRTGSSDNLVARNRVWATGLVDPGFGEGVYVGSARSNWCELTDCEPDRSDGNRVVGNRVWGTGAEAVDIKEGTRGGVLRGNRLRGGRVVDSVVDLKGNGWVVAGNRIVAPTGDGVQVHVVAPGWGRRNAVRANDVTAPAGLAVDVVGAARAAGTVVACDQGPRTPTGRVTNVACR
;
A
#
# COMPACT_ATOMS: atom_id res chain seq x y z
N MET A 1 -66.43 42.53 -64.61
CA MET A 1 -65.27 41.65 -64.35
C MET A 1 -64.08 42.51 -63.93
N ARG A 2 -63.81 42.65 -62.62
CA ARG A 2 -62.68 43.42 -62.07
C ARG A 2 -62.18 42.76 -60.78
N ALA A 3 -60.84 42.66 -60.71
CA ALA A 3 -59.90 42.58 -59.58
C ALA A 3 -60.39 42.52 -58.11
N ALA A 4 -59.71 41.72 -57.27
CA ALA A 4 -58.71 42.17 -56.27
C ALA A 4 -58.55 41.22 -55.05
N ARG A 5 -57.28 40.89 -54.75
CA ARG A 5 -56.55 40.72 -53.46
C ARG A 5 -57.31 40.41 -52.14
N SER A 6 -56.90 39.37 -51.40
CA SER A 6 -55.98 39.47 -50.22
C SER A 6 -55.99 38.24 -49.28
N ALA A 7 -54.76 37.88 -48.89
CA ALA A 7 -54.21 37.00 -47.84
C ALA A 7 -55.01 36.68 -46.55
N ALA A 8 -54.75 35.48 -45.99
CA ALA A 8 -54.26 35.30 -44.60
C ALA A 8 -53.81 33.84 -44.26
N ARG A 9 -52.50 33.71 -43.99
CA ARG A 9 -51.77 32.91 -42.97
C ARG A 9 -52.26 31.48 -42.60
N LEU A 10 -51.45 30.48 -43.02
CA LEU A 10 -51.43 29.11 -42.49
C LEU A 10 -50.58 29.03 -41.21
N ALA A 11 -51.13 28.45 -40.14
CA ALA A 11 -50.40 28.01 -38.96
C ALA A 11 -49.90 26.57 -39.15
N LEU A 12 -48.59 26.33 -39.04
CA LEU A 12 -48.03 24.98 -38.96
C LEU A 12 -48.07 24.50 -37.50
N ALA A 13 -48.81 23.43 -37.25
CA ALA A 13 -48.71 22.62 -36.05
C ALA A 13 -47.61 21.57 -36.24
N SER A 14 -46.51 21.71 -35.50
CA SER A 14 -45.40 20.75 -35.51
C SER A 14 -45.64 19.66 -34.47
N LEU A 15 -45.83 18.43 -34.96
CA LEU A 15 -45.80 17.20 -34.18
C LEU A 15 -44.33 16.91 -33.80
N ALA A 16 -43.99 16.90 -32.52
CA ALA A 16 -42.69 16.39 -32.05
C ALA A 16 -42.92 15.29 -31.01
N LEU A 17 -42.57 14.08 -31.45
CA LEU A 17 -42.53 12.82 -30.74
C LEU A 17 -41.57 12.91 -29.54
N GLY A 18 -41.96 12.31 -28.42
CA GLY A 18 -41.20 12.34 -27.17
C GLY A 18 -39.88 11.57 -27.21
N LEU A 19 -38.93 12.04 -26.41
CA LEU A 19 -37.85 11.22 -25.86
C LEU A 19 -37.69 11.60 -24.38
N VAL A 20 -38.13 10.71 -23.50
CA VAL A 20 -37.88 10.81 -22.06
C VAL A 20 -36.45 10.33 -21.82
N ALA A 21 -35.52 11.27 -21.64
CA ALA A 21 -34.17 10.94 -21.19
C ALA A 21 -34.18 10.76 -19.67
N GLY A 22 -34.39 9.52 -19.21
CA GLY A 22 -34.16 9.14 -17.83
C GLY A 22 -32.67 9.16 -17.52
N THR A 23 -32.20 10.16 -16.79
CA THR A 23 -30.83 10.17 -16.24
C THR A 23 -30.77 9.23 -15.05
N ALA A 24 -30.55 7.94 -15.33
CA ALA A 24 -30.10 6.98 -14.33
C ALA A 24 -28.66 7.35 -13.92
N GLY A 25 -28.55 8.14 -12.86
CA GLY A 25 -27.28 8.44 -12.21
C GLY A 25 -26.71 7.15 -11.60
N CYS A 26 -25.78 6.52 -12.32
CA CYS A 26 -24.93 5.47 -11.76
C CYS A 26 -23.95 6.11 -10.78
N SER A 27 -24.37 6.27 -9.52
CA SER A 27 -23.48 6.49 -8.39
C SER A 27 -22.74 5.19 -8.06
N GLY A 28 -21.76 4.83 -8.90
CA GLY A 28 -20.82 3.76 -8.62
C GLY A 28 -19.80 4.26 -7.59
N GLY A 29 -20.11 4.11 -6.31
CA GLY A 29 -19.08 4.22 -5.26
C GLY A 29 -17.96 3.21 -5.55
N PRO A 30 -16.69 3.51 -5.18
CA PRO A 30 -15.59 2.58 -5.43
C PRO A 30 -15.88 1.23 -4.77
N ALA A 31 -15.93 0.19 -5.59
CA ALA A 31 -16.08 -1.18 -5.11
C ALA A 31 -15.02 -1.47 -4.03
N ALA A 32 -15.43 -2.14 -2.95
CA ALA A 32 -14.50 -2.60 -1.93
C ALA A 32 -13.39 -3.44 -2.61
N PRO A 33 -12.12 -3.35 -2.18
CA PRO A 33 -11.03 -4.05 -2.85
C PRO A 33 -11.30 -5.56 -2.86
N GLU A 34 -11.65 -6.09 -4.03
CA GLU A 34 -11.84 -7.51 -4.24
C GLU A 34 -10.54 -8.26 -3.90
N GLY A 35 -10.70 -9.36 -3.17
CA GLY A 35 -9.65 -10.36 -3.00
C GLY A 35 -8.92 -10.40 -1.65
N VAL A 36 -9.46 -9.79 -0.59
CA VAL A 36 -8.97 -10.04 0.78
C VAL A 36 -10.14 -10.63 1.57
N GLY A 37 -10.15 -11.94 1.82
CA GLY A 37 -11.11 -12.57 2.73
C GLY A 37 -11.07 -11.92 4.12
N ALA A 38 -12.10 -12.10 4.94
CA ALA A 38 -12.04 -11.67 6.34
C ALA A 38 -10.80 -12.30 7.01
N PRO A 39 -10.16 -11.62 7.98
CA PRO A 39 -9.13 -12.27 8.78
C PRO A 39 -9.77 -13.46 9.50
N THR A 40 -9.38 -14.68 9.15
CA THR A 40 -9.82 -15.93 9.77
C THR A 40 -8.68 -16.52 10.59
N GLY A 41 -8.96 -17.10 11.75
CA GLY A 41 -7.96 -17.84 12.54
C GLY A 41 -7.69 -17.32 13.95
N CYS A 42 -8.60 -16.53 14.53
CA CYS A 42 -8.54 -16.16 15.96
C CYS A 42 -9.59 -16.90 16.80
N ASP A 43 -10.07 -18.04 16.29
CA ASP A 43 -11.15 -18.80 16.91
C ASP A 43 -10.58 -19.70 18.03
N GLY A 44 -10.18 -19.07 19.14
CA GLY A 44 -9.66 -19.76 20.31
C GLY A 44 -9.54 -18.81 21.51
N PRO A 45 -9.61 -19.32 22.75
CA PRO A 45 -9.38 -18.48 23.93
C PRO A 45 -7.96 -17.90 23.89
N PRO A 46 -7.74 -16.66 24.36
CA PRO A 46 -6.39 -16.10 24.46
C PRO A 46 -5.55 -16.95 25.42
N ARG A 47 -4.30 -17.21 25.02
CA ARG A 47 -3.37 -18.10 25.76
C ARG A 47 -2.04 -17.45 26.09
N ILE A 48 -1.75 -16.29 25.50
CA ILE A 48 -0.51 -15.56 25.70
C ILE A 48 -0.89 -14.24 26.36
N GLY A 49 -0.48 -14.04 27.60
CA GLY A 49 -0.80 -12.86 28.41
C GLY A 49 0.41 -12.01 28.80
N SER A 50 1.62 -12.45 28.45
CA SER A 50 2.87 -11.78 28.82
C SER A 50 3.91 -11.81 27.71
N SER A 51 4.88 -10.89 27.78
CA SER A 51 6.03 -10.88 26.86
C SER A 51 6.88 -12.15 26.95
N ALA A 52 6.95 -12.79 28.12
CA ALA A 52 7.71 -14.03 28.30
C ALA A 52 7.06 -15.18 27.53
N GLU A 53 5.75 -15.36 27.70
CA GLU A 53 4.97 -16.36 26.97
C GLU A 53 5.01 -16.12 25.46
N LEU A 54 4.93 -14.85 25.01
CA LEU A 54 5.02 -14.55 23.58
C LEU A 54 6.39 -14.94 22.99
N ARG A 55 7.49 -14.69 23.71
CA ARG A 55 8.83 -15.10 23.24
C ARG A 55 8.93 -16.62 23.11
N VAL A 56 8.44 -17.37 24.11
CA VAL A 56 8.43 -18.84 24.07
C VAL A 56 7.56 -19.33 22.91
N ALA A 57 6.34 -18.81 22.78
CA ALA A 57 5.41 -19.20 21.74
C ALA A 57 5.95 -18.96 20.32
N LEU A 58 6.69 -17.86 20.09
CA LEU A 58 7.32 -17.59 18.80
C LEU A 58 8.52 -18.51 18.52
N ALA A 59 9.30 -18.84 19.55
CA ALA A 59 10.47 -19.71 19.43
C ALA A 59 10.08 -21.19 19.20
N GLU A 60 8.97 -21.62 19.79
CA GLU A 60 8.50 -23.02 19.74
C GLU A 60 7.38 -23.24 18.71
N ALA A 61 7.01 -22.21 17.95
CA ALA A 61 5.95 -22.29 16.96
C ALA A 61 6.17 -23.44 15.97
N SER A 62 5.10 -24.15 15.66
CA SER A 62 5.05 -25.23 14.67
C SER A 62 3.99 -24.95 13.60
N PRO A 63 4.13 -25.48 12.37
CA PRO A 63 3.13 -25.30 11.32
C PRO A 63 1.70 -25.60 11.79
N GLY A 64 0.79 -24.64 11.62
CA GLY A 64 -0.62 -24.77 12.01
C GLY A 64 -0.94 -24.27 13.42
N ASP A 65 0.06 -23.84 14.19
CA ASP A 65 -0.18 -23.26 15.51
C ASP A 65 -0.96 -21.94 15.41
N VAL A 66 -1.80 -21.71 16.42
CA VAL A 66 -2.59 -20.50 16.58
C VAL A 66 -2.24 -19.86 17.92
N LEU A 67 -1.45 -18.80 17.86
CA LEU A 67 -0.92 -18.01 18.97
C LEU A 67 -1.86 -16.83 19.22
N VAL A 68 -2.72 -16.93 20.23
CA VAL A 68 -3.75 -15.91 20.54
C VAL A 68 -3.30 -15.03 21.70
N LEU A 69 -3.04 -13.77 21.41
CA LEU A 69 -2.68 -12.71 22.36
C LEU A 69 -3.90 -12.24 23.14
N ALA A 70 -3.77 -12.14 24.47
CA ALA A 70 -4.68 -11.36 25.30
C ALA A 70 -4.46 -9.86 25.08
N GLU A 71 -5.47 -9.03 25.39
CA GLU A 71 -5.26 -7.58 25.50
C GLU A 71 -4.19 -7.28 26.55
N GLY A 72 -3.31 -6.33 26.25
CA GLY A 72 -2.18 -6.03 27.10
C GLY A 72 -0.99 -5.49 26.33
N ARG A 73 0.00 -4.99 27.07
CA ARG A 73 1.26 -4.51 26.52
C ARG A 73 2.31 -5.59 26.67
N TYR A 74 3.00 -5.88 25.58
CA TYR A 74 4.07 -6.85 25.49
C TYR A 74 5.38 -6.10 25.26
N ASP A 75 6.07 -5.75 26.33
CA ASP A 75 7.36 -5.07 26.24
C ASP A 75 8.45 -6.04 25.75
N GLY A 76 9.10 -5.67 24.66
CA GLY A 76 10.18 -6.42 24.06
C GLY A 76 10.24 -6.32 22.55
N ARG A 77 11.35 -6.85 22.01
CA ARG A 77 11.52 -7.12 20.59
C ARG A 77 11.25 -8.60 20.37
N PHE A 78 10.41 -8.90 19.38
CA PHE A 78 9.91 -10.24 19.12
C PHE A 78 10.41 -10.71 17.75
N ARG A 79 10.86 -11.97 17.69
CA ARG A 79 11.42 -12.56 16.49
C ARG A 79 10.79 -13.93 16.26
N ALA A 80 10.43 -14.20 15.02
CA ALA A 80 9.97 -15.50 14.54
C ALA A 80 10.93 -15.97 13.45
N THR A 81 11.41 -17.21 13.57
CA THR A 81 12.32 -17.84 12.60
C THR A 81 11.79 -19.16 12.06
N VAL A 82 10.69 -19.68 12.60
CA VAL A 82 10.07 -20.92 12.12
C VAL A 82 9.09 -20.60 11.01
N SER A 83 9.10 -21.39 9.94
CA SER A 83 8.10 -21.30 8.87
C SER A 83 6.90 -22.20 9.14
N GLY A 84 5.71 -21.72 8.78
CA GLY A 84 4.54 -22.59 8.55
C GLY A 84 4.62 -23.29 7.19
N THR A 85 3.50 -23.86 6.75
CA THR A 85 3.32 -24.32 5.37
C THR A 85 2.07 -23.68 4.74
N ALA A 86 1.89 -23.84 3.43
CA ALA A 86 0.70 -23.35 2.74
C ALA A 86 -0.59 -23.93 3.34
N GLU A 87 -0.58 -25.21 3.70
CA GLU A 87 -1.71 -25.94 4.29
C GLU A 87 -1.85 -25.67 5.79
N ARG A 88 -0.72 -25.48 6.48
CA ARG A 88 -0.63 -25.29 7.93
C ARG A 88 0.17 -24.03 8.27
N PRO A 89 -0.37 -22.84 7.99
CA PRO A 89 0.30 -21.59 8.34
C PRO A 89 0.31 -21.40 9.87
N VAL A 90 1.33 -20.73 10.38
CA VAL A 90 1.34 -20.28 11.78
C VAL A 90 0.54 -18.99 11.89
N THR A 91 -0.32 -18.86 12.88
CA THR A 91 -1.13 -17.66 13.10
C THR A 91 -0.75 -17.00 14.41
N LEU A 92 -0.31 -15.74 14.36
CA LEU A 92 -0.24 -14.86 15.53
C LEU A 92 -1.38 -13.85 15.43
N CYS A 93 -2.26 -13.82 16.41
CA CYS A 93 -3.35 -12.87 16.37
C CYS A 93 -3.82 -12.39 17.73
N GLY A 94 -4.53 -11.26 17.70
CA GLY A 94 -5.11 -10.66 18.89
C GLY A 94 -5.93 -9.43 18.54
N PRO A 95 -6.68 -8.89 19.52
CA PRO A 95 -7.31 -7.60 19.38
C PRO A 95 -6.25 -6.51 19.25
N ALA A 96 -6.63 -5.34 18.74
CA ALA A 96 -5.71 -4.22 18.65
C ALA A 96 -5.25 -3.67 20.02
N GLY A 97 -5.90 -4.08 21.12
CA GLY A 97 -5.44 -3.84 22.49
C GLY A 97 -4.26 -4.73 22.92
N ALA A 98 -3.91 -5.76 22.15
CA ALA A 98 -2.65 -6.47 22.29
C ALA A 98 -1.55 -5.68 21.57
N VAL A 99 -0.67 -5.03 22.33
CA VAL A 99 0.33 -4.09 21.83
C VAL A 99 1.73 -4.65 22.05
N LEU A 100 2.41 -5.03 20.98
CA LEU A 100 3.83 -5.35 21.00
C LEU A 100 4.60 -4.02 20.98
N ASP A 101 5.45 -3.80 21.99
CA ASP A 101 6.20 -2.55 22.15
C ASP A 101 7.71 -2.82 22.33
N GLY A 102 8.53 -2.41 21.35
CA GLY A 102 9.98 -2.60 21.38
C GLY A 102 10.73 -1.63 22.31
N GLY A 103 10.03 -0.71 22.98
CA GLY A 103 10.50 0.19 24.03
C GLY A 103 11.18 1.48 23.55
N SER A 104 11.92 1.49 22.44
CA SER A 104 12.69 2.67 22.01
C SER A 104 12.83 2.78 20.50
N THR A 105 12.58 3.98 19.96
CA THR A 105 12.67 4.30 18.54
C THR A 105 14.11 4.38 18.00
N GLY A 106 15.12 4.30 18.86
CA GLY A 106 16.53 4.46 18.46
C GLY A 106 17.16 3.24 17.79
N GLY A 107 16.55 2.05 17.87
CA GLY A 107 17.13 0.85 17.28
C GLY A 107 16.19 -0.36 17.25
N GLY A 108 16.59 -1.38 16.47
CA GLY A 108 15.95 -2.69 16.41
C GLY A 108 14.55 -2.69 15.82
N TYR A 109 13.91 -3.86 15.88
CA TYR A 109 12.59 -4.12 15.29
C TYR A 109 11.63 -4.57 16.38
N THR A 110 10.38 -4.08 16.37
CA THR A 110 9.39 -4.55 17.35
C THR A 110 9.01 -6.00 17.05
N LEU A 111 8.71 -6.31 15.79
CA LEU A 111 8.45 -7.66 15.31
C LEU A 111 9.29 -7.95 14.07
N HIS A 112 9.98 -9.09 14.06
CA HIS A 112 10.83 -9.52 12.97
C HIS A 112 10.49 -10.95 12.56
N LEU A 113 10.11 -11.14 11.29
CA LEU A 113 10.02 -12.44 10.66
C LEU A 113 11.30 -12.62 9.86
N GLU A 114 12.17 -13.51 10.30
CA GLU A 114 13.46 -13.78 9.67
C GLU A 114 13.45 -15.19 9.11
N GLU A 115 13.44 -15.31 7.78
CA GLU A 115 13.28 -16.57 7.05
C GLU A 115 12.01 -17.35 7.46
N ALA A 116 11.02 -16.63 7.99
CA ALA A 116 9.77 -17.17 8.50
C ALA A 116 8.63 -16.95 7.51
N SER A 117 8.31 -18.01 6.74
CA SER A 117 7.27 -18.00 5.71
C SER A 117 5.95 -18.59 6.22
N TYR A 118 4.86 -18.30 5.50
CA TYR A 118 3.51 -18.80 5.79
C TYR A 118 2.95 -18.43 7.18
N TRP A 119 3.24 -17.22 7.64
CA TRP A 119 2.62 -16.63 8.83
C TRP A 119 1.35 -15.85 8.50
N ARG A 120 0.41 -15.84 9.45
CA ARG A 120 -0.75 -14.95 9.48
C ARG A 120 -0.61 -14.06 10.72
N LEU A 121 -0.32 -12.78 10.51
CA LEU A 121 -0.30 -11.76 11.55
C LEU A 121 -1.60 -10.97 11.50
N VAL A 122 -2.43 -11.06 12.55
CA VAL A 122 -3.81 -10.59 12.49
C VAL A 122 -4.22 -9.71 13.68
N GLY A 123 -4.70 -8.51 13.40
CA GLY A 123 -5.47 -7.65 14.31
C GLY A 123 -4.71 -6.85 15.38
N PHE A 124 -3.57 -7.32 15.87
CA PHE A 124 -2.83 -6.71 16.98
C PHE A 124 -2.08 -5.43 16.60
N SER A 125 -1.49 -4.76 17.60
CA SER A 125 -0.74 -3.52 17.43
C SER A 125 0.76 -3.72 17.60
N VAL A 126 1.56 -2.95 16.86
CA VAL A 126 3.03 -2.95 16.87
C VAL A 126 3.53 -1.50 17.01
N THR A 127 4.41 -1.25 17.97
CA THR A 127 4.97 0.08 18.23
C THR A 127 6.37 0.03 18.84
N GLY A 128 7.06 1.17 18.88
CA GLY A 128 8.20 1.38 19.77
C GLY A 128 9.48 0.69 19.34
N ALA A 129 9.99 0.93 18.14
CA ALA A 129 11.31 0.48 17.70
C ALA A 129 11.84 1.40 16.61
N GLN A 130 13.07 1.18 16.12
CA GLN A 130 13.51 1.87 14.89
C GLN A 130 12.57 1.48 13.74
N LYS A 131 12.27 0.19 13.58
CA LYS A 131 11.33 -0.31 12.57
C LYS A 131 10.22 -1.11 13.22
N GLY A 132 8.98 -0.97 12.75
CA GLY A 132 7.85 -1.65 13.36
C GLY A 132 7.85 -3.16 13.10
N LEU A 133 7.55 -3.54 11.87
CA LEU A 133 7.52 -4.93 11.40
C LEU A 133 8.50 -5.10 10.24
N VAL A 134 9.46 -6.01 10.37
CA VAL A 134 10.41 -6.38 9.30
C VAL A 134 10.21 -7.83 8.91
N LEU A 135 10.13 -8.08 7.61
CA LEU A 135 10.20 -9.40 6.98
C LEU A 135 11.52 -9.46 6.22
N ASP A 136 12.41 -10.37 6.62
CA ASP A 136 13.66 -10.67 5.93
C ASP A 136 13.61 -12.11 5.41
N GLY A 137 13.80 -12.33 4.10
CA GLY A 137 13.72 -13.67 3.49
C GLY A 137 12.38 -14.40 3.74
N ALA A 138 11.30 -13.67 4.01
CA ALA A 138 10.05 -14.20 4.53
C ALA A 138 8.92 -14.08 3.50
N SER A 139 8.37 -15.21 3.05
CA SER A 139 7.46 -15.27 1.90
C SER A 139 6.10 -15.89 2.24
N HIS A 140 5.10 -15.61 1.40
CA HIS A 140 3.72 -16.11 1.54
C HIS A 140 3.05 -15.76 2.89
N ASN A 141 3.50 -14.69 3.54
CA ASN A 141 2.93 -14.21 4.79
C ASN A 141 1.71 -13.32 4.54
N ARG A 142 0.83 -13.23 5.54
CA ARG A 142 -0.36 -12.38 5.53
C ARG A 142 -0.32 -11.46 6.74
N VAL A 143 -0.09 -10.18 6.51
CA VAL A 143 -0.11 -9.11 7.50
C VAL A 143 -1.44 -8.37 7.35
N VAL A 144 -2.41 -8.68 8.22
CA VAL A 144 -3.80 -8.27 8.02
C VAL A 144 -4.39 -7.56 9.23
N GLY A 145 -4.87 -6.34 9.03
CA GLY A 145 -5.62 -5.61 10.05
C GLY A 145 -4.78 -5.16 11.25
N LEU A 146 -3.46 -5.12 11.12
CA LEU A 146 -2.58 -4.60 12.17
C LEU A 146 -2.69 -3.08 12.31
N ARG A 147 -2.29 -2.59 13.48
CA ARG A 147 -2.00 -1.19 13.74
C ARG A 147 -0.50 -1.03 14.00
N ILE A 148 0.21 -0.32 13.13
CA ILE A 148 1.66 -0.13 13.22
C ILE A 148 1.94 1.35 13.36
N SER A 149 2.59 1.76 14.45
CA SER A 149 2.87 3.18 14.67
C SER A 149 4.02 3.43 15.62
N GLY A 150 4.48 4.68 15.73
CA GLY A 150 5.45 5.05 16.76
C GLY A 150 6.83 4.48 16.49
N THR A 151 7.29 4.55 15.23
CA THR A 151 8.58 4.01 14.79
C THR A 151 9.59 5.11 14.51
N GLY A 152 10.87 4.86 14.80
CA GLY A 152 11.94 5.81 14.54
C GLY A 152 12.19 6.05 13.04
N GLN A 153 12.03 5.00 12.24
CA GLN A 153 12.14 4.92 10.79
C GLN A 153 10.85 4.27 10.24
N GLU A 154 10.96 3.31 9.33
CA GLU A 154 9.85 2.76 8.57
C GLU A 154 8.89 1.89 9.42
N GLY A 155 7.62 1.89 9.03
CA GLY A 155 6.58 1.14 9.72
C GLY A 155 6.65 -0.37 9.45
N LEU A 156 6.55 -0.74 8.17
CA LEU A 156 6.55 -2.13 7.70
C LEU A 156 7.52 -2.28 6.52
N HIS A 157 8.46 -3.23 6.62
CA HIS A 157 9.47 -3.48 5.59
C HIS A 157 9.42 -4.93 5.10
N LEU A 158 9.26 -5.13 3.78
CA LEU A 158 9.46 -6.41 3.09
C LEU A 158 10.81 -6.39 2.39
N ARG A 159 11.78 -7.14 2.89
CA ARG A 159 13.20 -7.02 2.53
C ARG A 159 13.83 -8.37 2.23
N THR A 160 15.02 -8.37 1.63
CA THR A 160 15.89 -9.54 1.43
C THR A 160 15.16 -10.72 0.76
N GLY A 161 14.44 -10.44 -0.32
CA GLY A 161 13.73 -11.47 -1.09
C GLY A 161 12.36 -11.87 -0.54
N SER A 162 11.83 -11.16 0.44
CA SER A 162 10.49 -11.41 1.01
C SER A 162 9.40 -11.24 -0.04
N SER A 163 8.85 -12.35 -0.53
CA SER A 163 8.02 -12.40 -1.74
C SER A 163 6.61 -12.95 -1.50
N ASP A 164 5.69 -12.61 -2.41
CA ASP A 164 4.31 -13.12 -2.40
C ASP A 164 3.56 -12.90 -1.08
N ASN A 165 3.93 -11.85 -0.34
CA ASN A 165 3.27 -11.47 0.90
C ASN A 165 2.03 -10.62 0.63
N LEU A 166 1.04 -10.73 1.51
CA LEU A 166 -0.15 -9.89 1.54
C LEU A 166 -0.09 -8.93 2.71
N VAL A 167 0.05 -7.64 2.43
CA VAL A 167 -0.07 -6.54 3.39
C VAL A 167 -1.43 -5.90 3.18
N ALA A 168 -2.42 -6.23 4.00
CA ALA A 168 -3.80 -5.82 3.76
C ALA A 168 -4.55 -5.24 4.96
N ARG A 169 -5.34 -4.19 4.71
CA ARG A 169 -6.23 -3.56 5.71
C ARG A 169 -5.52 -3.08 6.98
N ASN A 170 -4.20 -2.88 6.93
CA ASN A 170 -3.44 -2.35 8.05
C ASN A 170 -3.63 -0.84 8.17
N ARG A 171 -3.38 -0.32 9.37
CA ARG A 171 -3.25 1.11 9.64
C ARG A 171 -1.80 1.38 10.02
N VAL A 172 -1.10 2.19 9.24
CA VAL A 172 0.31 2.55 9.50
C VAL A 172 0.42 4.06 9.64
N TRP A 173 0.95 4.57 10.75
CA TRP A 173 1.09 6.01 10.97
C TRP A 173 2.17 6.38 11.98
N ALA A 174 2.56 7.66 12.03
CA ALA A 174 3.57 8.15 12.97
C ALA A 174 4.90 7.37 12.87
N THR A 175 5.39 7.27 11.63
CA THR A 175 6.71 6.69 11.29
C THR A 175 7.74 7.82 11.08
N GLY A 176 9.02 7.46 11.07
CA GLY A 176 10.10 8.44 10.91
C GLY A 176 10.22 9.42 12.07
N LEU A 177 9.95 8.99 13.31
CA LEU A 177 10.00 9.87 14.50
C LEU A 177 11.42 10.26 14.90
N VAL A 178 12.43 9.50 14.45
CA VAL A 178 13.85 9.76 14.71
C VAL A 178 14.52 10.24 13.43
N ASP A 179 14.33 9.51 12.33
CA ASP A 179 14.81 9.92 11.02
C ASP A 179 13.65 9.97 10.02
N PRO A 180 13.11 11.17 9.74
CA PRO A 180 12.01 11.32 8.81
C PRO A 180 12.33 10.84 7.39
N GLY A 181 13.60 10.87 6.96
CA GLY A 181 14.01 10.48 5.61
C GLY A 181 13.97 8.97 5.36
N PHE A 182 13.98 8.17 6.42
CA PHE A 182 13.73 6.71 6.40
C PHE A 182 12.37 6.37 7.01
N GLY A 183 11.44 7.33 6.99
CA GLY A 183 10.18 7.26 7.71
C GLY A 183 9.03 6.69 6.89
N GLU A 184 9.26 5.74 5.99
CA GLU A 184 8.23 5.23 5.09
C GLU A 184 7.13 4.49 5.87
N GLY A 185 5.90 4.51 5.35
CA GLY A 185 4.83 3.69 5.92
C GLY A 185 5.04 2.21 5.62
N VAL A 186 5.08 1.88 4.33
CA VAL A 186 5.37 0.54 3.81
C VAL A 186 6.55 0.61 2.84
N TYR A 187 7.57 -0.20 3.07
CA TYR A 187 8.78 -0.28 2.27
C TYR A 187 8.88 -1.67 1.65
N VAL A 188 9.05 -1.76 0.33
CA VAL A 188 9.18 -3.04 -0.39
C VAL A 188 10.48 -3.11 -1.18
N GLY A 189 11.28 -4.14 -0.92
CA GLY A 189 12.62 -4.33 -1.45
C GLY A 189 13.67 -3.55 -0.67
N SER A 190 14.82 -3.29 -1.29
CA SER A 190 15.91 -2.50 -0.73
C SER A 190 16.48 -1.56 -1.78
N ALA A 191 16.85 -0.35 -1.38
CA ALA A 191 17.61 0.54 -2.26
C ALA A 191 18.93 -0.14 -2.70
N ARG A 192 19.36 0.14 -3.93
CA ARG A 192 20.58 -0.42 -4.54
C ARG A 192 21.82 -0.21 -3.69
N SER A 193 21.90 0.90 -2.96
CA SER A 193 22.99 1.18 -2.04
C SER A 193 23.18 0.10 -0.97
N ASN A 194 22.13 -0.67 -0.67
CA ASN A 194 22.11 -1.65 0.41
C ASN A 194 22.26 -3.09 -0.11
N TRP A 195 22.25 -3.32 -1.43
CA TRP A 195 22.28 -4.68 -1.99
C TRP A 195 23.55 -5.45 -1.62
N CYS A 196 24.71 -4.79 -1.54
CA CYS A 196 25.95 -5.48 -1.16
C CYS A 196 25.95 -5.93 0.31
N GLU A 197 25.27 -5.20 1.18
CA GLU A 197 25.15 -5.56 2.60
C GLU A 197 24.08 -6.65 2.81
N LEU A 198 22.97 -6.55 2.07
CA LEU A 198 21.76 -7.31 2.37
C LEU A 198 21.58 -8.56 1.49
N THR A 199 22.11 -8.55 0.28
CA THR A 199 21.76 -9.52 -0.77
C THR A 199 22.96 -9.87 -1.66
N ASP A 200 24.18 -9.85 -1.11
CA ASP A 200 25.42 -10.20 -1.84
C ASP A 200 25.60 -9.43 -3.16
N CYS A 201 25.24 -8.15 -3.14
CA CYS A 201 25.24 -7.22 -4.28
C CYS A 201 24.20 -7.54 -5.37
N GLU A 202 23.37 -8.56 -5.19
CA GLU A 202 22.24 -8.85 -6.06
C GLU A 202 21.04 -7.95 -5.75
N PRO A 203 20.16 -7.68 -6.71
CA PRO A 203 18.92 -6.95 -6.44
C PRO A 203 18.05 -7.64 -5.39
N ASP A 204 17.46 -6.87 -4.47
CA ASP A 204 16.48 -7.38 -3.51
C ASP A 204 15.18 -7.80 -4.24
N ARG A 205 15.04 -9.11 -4.46
CA ARG A 205 13.92 -9.71 -5.20
C ARG A 205 12.68 -9.91 -4.32
N SER A 206 12.21 -8.85 -3.67
CA SER A 206 10.96 -8.84 -2.88
C SER A 206 9.74 -8.72 -3.81
N ASP A 207 9.51 -9.78 -4.60
CA ASP A 207 8.60 -9.80 -5.75
C ASP A 207 7.16 -10.22 -5.37
N GLY A 208 6.19 -9.92 -6.23
CA GLY A 208 4.81 -10.44 -6.12
C GLY A 208 4.01 -9.93 -4.91
N ASN A 209 4.59 -9.03 -4.11
CA ASN A 209 3.95 -8.51 -2.91
C ASN A 209 2.67 -7.70 -3.22
N ARG A 210 1.66 -7.88 -2.38
CA ARG A 210 0.34 -7.24 -2.52
C ARG A 210 0.05 -6.33 -1.34
N VAL A 211 0.07 -5.01 -1.59
CA VAL A 211 -0.26 -3.96 -0.63
C VAL A 211 -1.69 -3.47 -0.92
N VAL A 212 -2.67 -3.99 -0.16
CA VAL A 212 -4.10 -3.87 -0.52
C VAL A 212 -4.98 -3.31 0.61
N GLY A 213 -5.68 -2.21 0.33
CA GLY A 213 -6.71 -1.70 1.26
C GLY A 213 -6.18 -1.14 2.58
N ASN A 214 -4.89 -0.81 2.66
CA ASN A 214 -4.27 -0.22 3.84
C ASN A 214 -4.63 1.26 3.98
N ARG A 215 -4.50 1.80 5.19
CA ARG A 215 -4.54 3.23 5.46
C ARG A 215 -3.18 3.66 5.99
N VAL A 216 -2.51 4.57 5.29
CA VAL A 216 -1.16 5.04 5.64
C VAL A 216 -1.15 6.56 5.67
N TRP A 217 -0.68 7.16 6.77
CA TRP A 217 -0.65 8.62 6.95
C TRP A 217 0.34 9.05 8.03
N GLY A 218 0.73 10.32 8.05
CA GLY A 218 1.58 10.85 9.12
C GLY A 218 2.98 10.21 9.14
N THR A 219 3.47 9.85 7.97
CA THR A 219 4.79 9.26 7.76
C THR A 219 5.87 10.34 7.71
N GLY A 220 7.13 9.96 7.95
CA GLY A 220 8.27 10.84 7.71
C GLY A 220 8.50 10.99 6.21
N ALA A 221 8.63 9.86 5.53
CA ALA A 221 8.87 9.74 4.10
C ALA A 221 7.60 9.27 3.35
N GLU A 222 7.74 8.59 2.21
CA GLU A 222 6.63 8.12 1.40
C GLU A 222 5.63 7.27 2.21
N ALA A 223 4.36 7.32 1.83
CA ALA A 223 3.39 6.39 2.40
C ALA A 223 3.74 4.95 1.98
N VAL A 224 4.16 4.77 0.73
CA VAL A 224 4.66 3.50 0.21
C VAL A 224 5.85 3.75 -0.70
N ASP A 225 7.00 3.15 -0.42
CA ASP A 225 8.15 3.16 -1.32
C ASP A 225 8.42 1.73 -1.83
N ILE A 226 8.45 1.58 -3.15
CA ILE A 226 8.67 0.33 -3.86
C ILE A 226 10.00 0.45 -4.57
N LYS A 227 11.04 -0.18 -4.01
CA LYS A 227 12.40 -0.06 -4.51
C LYS A 227 12.64 -0.83 -5.80
N GLU A 228 13.67 -0.39 -6.51
CA GLU A 228 14.36 -1.14 -7.53
C GLU A 228 14.80 -2.50 -6.98
N GLY A 229 14.83 -3.53 -7.82
CA GLY A 229 14.99 -4.92 -7.37
C GLY A 229 13.67 -5.70 -7.35
N THR A 230 12.55 -5.01 -7.10
CA THR A 230 11.23 -5.65 -6.97
C THR A 230 10.46 -5.75 -8.29
N ARG A 231 9.59 -6.77 -8.41
CA ARG A 231 8.80 -7.05 -9.61
C ARG A 231 7.39 -7.51 -9.31
N GLY A 232 6.46 -7.19 -10.22
CA GLY A 232 5.17 -7.87 -10.35
C GLY A 232 4.20 -7.71 -9.17
N GLY A 233 4.44 -6.73 -8.30
CA GLY A 233 3.58 -6.49 -7.15
C GLY A 233 2.33 -5.67 -7.47
N VAL A 234 1.46 -5.52 -6.47
CA VAL A 234 0.19 -4.77 -6.58
C VAL A 234 0.04 -3.80 -5.42
N LEU A 235 -0.20 -2.54 -5.72
CA LEU A 235 -0.64 -1.51 -4.78
C LEU A 235 -2.08 -1.11 -5.11
N ARG A 236 -3.06 -1.63 -4.36
CA ARG A 236 -4.48 -1.50 -4.74
C ARG A 236 -5.43 -1.10 -3.61
N GLY A 237 -6.33 -0.16 -3.89
CA GLY A 237 -7.44 0.17 -2.98
C GLY A 237 -7.02 0.83 -1.67
N ASN A 238 -5.79 1.33 -1.56
CA ASN A 238 -5.25 1.92 -0.34
C ASN A 238 -5.73 3.37 -0.18
N ARG A 239 -5.72 3.85 1.07
CA ARG A 239 -5.87 5.28 1.41
C ARG A 239 -4.53 5.80 1.91
N LEU A 240 -3.86 6.59 1.10
CA LEU A 240 -2.49 7.04 1.31
C LEU A 240 -2.45 8.56 1.44
N ARG A 241 -1.67 9.07 2.39
CA ARG A 241 -1.40 10.50 2.53
C ARG A 241 0.10 10.73 2.61
N GLY A 242 0.59 11.72 1.86
CA GLY A 242 2.02 12.06 1.78
C GLY A 242 2.68 12.37 3.12
N GLY A 243 3.99 12.09 3.17
CA GLY A 243 4.84 12.29 4.33
C GLY A 243 5.27 13.74 4.56
N ARG A 244 6.19 13.93 5.50
CA ARG A 244 6.69 15.24 5.91
C ARG A 244 7.84 15.78 5.07
N VAL A 245 8.73 14.91 4.59
CA VAL A 245 10.01 15.33 3.97
C VAL A 245 10.24 14.73 2.57
N VAL A 246 9.17 14.44 1.84
CA VAL A 246 9.19 13.81 0.51
C VAL A 246 8.35 14.58 -0.49
N ASP A 247 8.62 14.37 -1.77
CA ASP A 247 7.93 15.02 -2.90
C ASP A 247 6.94 14.10 -3.61
N SER A 248 6.70 12.88 -3.11
CA SER A 248 5.61 12.02 -3.55
C SER A 248 4.96 11.23 -2.42
N VAL A 249 3.75 10.71 -2.65
CA VAL A 249 3.08 9.80 -1.69
C VAL A 249 3.48 8.35 -1.91
N VAL A 250 3.68 7.98 -3.18
CA VAL A 250 4.16 6.67 -3.60
C VAL A 250 5.35 6.88 -4.54
N ASP A 251 6.49 6.29 -4.20
CA ASP A 251 7.65 6.24 -5.10
C ASP A 251 7.81 4.82 -5.65
N LEU A 252 7.81 4.69 -6.97
CA LEU A 252 7.78 3.42 -7.69
C LEU A 252 9.04 3.24 -8.55
N LYS A 253 9.95 2.42 -8.05
CA LYS A 253 11.26 2.09 -8.67
C LYS A 253 11.32 0.63 -9.16
N GLY A 254 10.37 -0.20 -8.75
CA GLY A 254 10.21 -1.59 -9.21
C GLY A 254 9.74 -1.73 -10.66
N ASN A 255 9.62 -2.99 -11.11
CA ASN A 255 9.16 -3.34 -12.47
C ASN A 255 7.80 -4.04 -12.47
N GLY A 256 6.98 -3.79 -13.50
CA GLY A 256 5.75 -4.56 -13.72
C GLY A 256 4.72 -4.44 -12.60
N TRP A 257 4.81 -3.40 -11.77
CA TRP A 257 3.86 -3.17 -10.68
C TRP A 257 2.55 -2.62 -11.20
N VAL A 258 1.46 -3.00 -10.54
CA VAL A 258 0.13 -2.42 -10.77
C VAL A 258 -0.26 -1.53 -9.61
N VAL A 259 -0.38 -0.23 -9.88
CA VAL A 259 -0.86 0.78 -8.92
C VAL A 259 -2.27 1.21 -9.32
N ALA A 260 -3.28 0.70 -8.62
CA ALA A 260 -4.66 0.87 -9.06
C ALA A 260 -5.70 1.12 -7.96
N GLY A 261 -6.70 1.97 -8.24
CA GLY A 261 -7.86 2.13 -7.35
C GLY A 261 -7.55 2.75 -5.99
N ASN A 262 -6.39 3.41 -5.83
CA ASN A 262 -5.99 4.00 -4.55
C ASN A 262 -6.59 5.40 -4.40
N ARG A 263 -6.91 5.80 -3.17
CA ARG A 263 -7.14 7.20 -2.80
C ARG A 263 -5.85 7.78 -2.24
N ILE A 264 -5.29 8.76 -2.94
CA ILE A 264 -3.98 9.34 -2.65
C ILE A 264 -4.17 10.84 -2.39
N VAL A 265 -3.68 11.31 -1.25
CA VAL A 265 -3.65 12.75 -0.93
C VAL A 265 -2.20 13.16 -0.78
N ALA A 266 -1.70 13.93 -1.73
CA ALA A 266 -0.38 14.53 -1.71
C ALA A 266 -0.52 15.98 -1.23
N PRO A 267 -0.23 16.32 0.04
CA PRO A 267 -0.31 17.71 0.50
C PRO A 267 0.72 18.60 -0.23
N THR A 268 1.87 18.01 -0.55
CA THR A 268 2.96 18.56 -1.34
C THR A 268 3.35 17.55 -2.42
N GLY A 269 3.92 18.04 -3.52
CA GLY A 269 4.45 17.18 -4.58
C GLY A 269 3.39 16.34 -5.30
N ASP A 270 3.80 15.16 -5.75
CA ASP A 270 3.04 14.28 -6.63
C ASP A 270 2.32 13.14 -5.90
N GLY A 271 1.27 12.60 -6.51
CA GLY A 271 0.61 11.40 -6.01
C GLY A 271 1.52 10.17 -6.10
N VAL A 272 1.95 9.86 -7.32
CA VAL A 272 2.84 8.73 -7.63
C VAL A 272 4.00 9.25 -8.45
N GLN A 273 5.24 8.95 -8.04
CA GLN A 273 6.41 9.11 -8.88
C GLN A 273 6.90 7.75 -9.39
N VAL A 274 7.39 7.71 -10.62
CA VAL A 274 8.02 6.53 -11.22
C VAL A 274 9.45 6.87 -11.61
N HIS A 275 10.40 6.12 -11.06
CA HIS A 275 11.82 6.40 -11.21
C HIS A 275 12.60 5.22 -11.78
N VAL A 276 13.64 5.53 -12.56
CA VAL A 276 14.70 4.60 -12.92
C VAL A 276 15.95 5.01 -12.16
N VAL A 277 16.19 4.39 -11.00
CA VAL A 277 17.38 4.67 -10.16
C VAL A 277 18.54 3.71 -10.44
N ALA A 278 18.26 2.59 -11.09
CA ALA A 278 19.25 1.59 -11.50
C ALA A 278 18.93 1.04 -12.90
N PRO A 279 19.96 0.67 -13.71
CA PRO A 279 19.73 0.04 -15.02
C PRO A 279 18.84 -1.20 -14.90
N GLY A 280 17.86 -1.32 -15.80
CA GLY A 280 16.92 -2.44 -15.81
C GLY A 280 15.67 -2.28 -14.95
N TRP A 281 15.60 -1.26 -14.09
CA TRP A 281 14.50 -1.05 -13.12
C TRP A 281 13.62 0.16 -13.49
N GLY A 282 12.50 0.38 -12.78
CA GLY A 282 11.53 1.44 -13.02
C GLY A 282 10.64 1.26 -14.25
N ARG A 283 10.41 0.03 -14.70
CA ARG A 283 9.92 -0.28 -16.06
C ARG A 283 8.57 -1.00 -16.09
N ARG A 284 7.82 -0.78 -17.17
CA ARG A 284 6.60 -1.53 -17.51
C ARG A 284 5.56 -1.55 -16.40
N ASN A 285 5.51 -0.51 -15.58
CA ASN A 285 4.51 -0.35 -14.54
C ASN A 285 3.16 0.07 -15.14
N ALA A 286 2.06 -0.24 -14.46
CA ALA A 286 0.72 0.17 -14.87
C ALA A 286 0.07 0.99 -13.74
N VAL A 287 -0.22 2.26 -14.00
CA VAL A 287 -0.84 3.17 -13.03
C VAL A 287 -2.22 3.59 -13.55
N ARG A 288 -3.30 3.24 -12.85
CA ARG A 288 -4.68 3.41 -13.36
C ARG A 288 -5.72 3.59 -12.26
N ALA A 289 -6.81 4.28 -12.57
CA ALA A 289 -8.00 4.38 -11.73
C ALA A 289 -7.73 4.87 -10.29
N ASN A 290 -6.72 5.71 -10.06
CA ASN A 290 -6.46 6.27 -8.72
C ASN A 290 -7.19 7.59 -8.52
N ASP A 291 -7.70 7.83 -7.31
CA ASP A 291 -8.33 9.07 -6.86
C ASP A 291 -7.26 9.91 -6.13
N VAL A 292 -6.59 10.79 -6.87
CA VAL A 292 -5.42 11.56 -6.44
C VAL A 292 -5.72 13.04 -6.26
N THR A 293 -5.52 13.55 -5.05
CA THR A 293 -5.52 14.99 -4.75
C THR A 293 -4.09 15.47 -4.56
N ALA A 294 -3.56 16.22 -5.52
CA ALA A 294 -2.21 16.80 -5.51
C ALA A 294 -2.26 18.28 -5.95
N PRO A 295 -2.44 19.25 -5.04
CA PRO A 295 -2.63 20.66 -5.41
C PRO A 295 -1.34 21.33 -5.89
N ALA A 296 -0.17 20.76 -5.56
CA ALA A 296 1.15 21.33 -5.88
C ALA A 296 1.95 20.49 -6.89
N GLY A 297 1.40 19.39 -7.40
CA GLY A 297 2.08 18.46 -8.31
C GLY A 297 1.14 17.77 -9.28
N LEU A 298 1.58 16.62 -9.81
CA LEU A 298 0.86 15.75 -10.72
C LEU A 298 0.21 14.59 -9.96
N ALA A 299 -0.81 13.98 -10.56
CA ALA A 299 -1.32 12.72 -10.04
C ALA A 299 -0.27 11.61 -10.22
N VAL A 300 0.41 11.61 -11.37
CA VAL A 300 1.50 10.67 -11.69
C VAL A 300 2.61 11.41 -12.43
N ASP A 301 3.80 11.50 -11.83
CA ASP A 301 5.01 11.97 -12.51
C ASP A 301 5.90 10.77 -12.91
N VAL A 302 6.18 10.65 -14.20
CA VAL A 302 7.16 9.69 -14.73
C VAL A 302 8.48 10.43 -14.95
N VAL A 303 9.48 10.13 -14.12
CA VAL A 303 10.67 10.96 -13.96
C VAL A 303 11.82 10.50 -14.86
N GLY A 304 12.42 11.44 -15.58
CA GLY A 304 13.66 11.23 -16.34
C GLY A 304 13.60 10.02 -17.28
N ALA A 305 14.54 9.09 -17.11
CA ALA A 305 14.64 7.88 -17.93
C ALA A 305 13.43 6.93 -17.82
N ALA A 306 12.61 7.05 -16.78
CA ALA A 306 11.37 6.27 -16.64
C ALA A 306 10.38 6.52 -17.78
N ARG A 307 10.44 7.69 -18.43
CA ARG A 307 9.54 8.05 -19.55
C ARG A 307 9.72 7.12 -20.75
N ALA A 308 10.91 6.57 -20.93
CA ALA A 308 11.21 5.60 -21.99
C ALA A 308 11.14 4.14 -21.52
N ALA A 309 10.78 3.90 -20.25
CA ALA A 309 10.84 2.58 -19.62
C ALA A 309 9.55 1.75 -19.78
N GLY A 310 8.59 2.23 -20.57
CA GLY A 310 7.37 1.49 -20.90
C GLY A 310 6.31 1.47 -19.80
N THR A 311 6.40 2.37 -18.81
CA THR A 311 5.32 2.59 -17.85
C THR A 311 4.09 3.14 -18.58
N VAL A 312 2.92 2.54 -18.32
CA VAL A 312 1.62 2.95 -18.85
C VAL A 312 0.84 3.65 -17.75
N VAL A 313 0.46 4.90 -18.01
CA VAL A 313 -0.41 5.69 -17.13
C VAL A 313 -1.76 5.83 -17.81
N ALA A 314 -2.81 5.31 -17.21
CA ALA A 314 -4.16 5.46 -17.75
C ALA A 314 -4.71 6.86 -17.52
N CYS A 315 -5.60 7.30 -18.41
CA CYS A 315 -6.21 8.63 -18.38
C CYS A 315 -7.22 8.83 -17.24
N ASP A 316 -7.51 7.78 -16.49
CA ASP A 316 -8.58 7.68 -15.48
C ASP A 316 -8.10 7.97 -14.04
N GLN A 317 -7.09 8.84 -13.86
CA GLN A 317 -6.76 9.34 -12.52
C GLN A 317 -7.71 10.50 -12.14
N GLY A 318 -8.41 10.38 -11.01
CA GLY A 318 -9.23 11.45 -10.41
C GLY A 318 -8.43 12.34 -9.45
N PRO A 319 -8.97 13.45 -8.92
CA PRO A 319 -9.53 14.54 -9.68
C PRO A 319 -8.57 15.74 -9.67
N ARG A 320 -8.01 15.98 -10.86
CA ARG A 320 -7.62 17.26 -11.47
C ARG A 320 -6.96 18.29 -10.54
N THR A 321 -5.64 18.28 -10.63
CA THR A 321 -4.70 19.32 -10.23
C THR A 321 -5.16 20.71 -10.73
N PRO A 322 -4.75 21.82 -10.10
CA PRO A 322 -5.11 23.17 -10.56
C PRO A 322 -4.70 23.45 -12.01
N THR A 323 -3.71 22.72 -12.54
CA THR A 323 -3.20 22.84 -13.91
C THR A 323 -3.99 22.02 -14.94
N GLY A 324 -4.91 21.17 -14.50
CA GLY A 324 -5.65 20.23 -15.35
C GLY A 324 -4.82 19.07 -15.91
N ARG A 325 -3.49 19.06 -15.67
CA ARG A 325 -2.59 17.98 -16.11
C ARG A 325 -2.46 16.91 -15.04
N VAL A 326 -2.85 15.69 -15.41
CA VAL A 326 -2.82 14.49 -14.57
C VAL A 326 -1.41 13.88 -14.50
N THR A 327 -0.67 13.93 -15.62
CA THR A 327 0.64 13.32 -15.75
C THR A 327 1.52 14.08 -16.77
N ASN A 328 2.80 13.74 -16.85
CA ASN A 328 3.77 14.30 -17.80
C ASN A 328 4.08 13.39 -19.00
N VAL A 329 3.39 12.27 -19.13
CA VAL A 329 3.42 11.40 -20.31
C VAL A 329 2.05 11.33 -20.99
N ALA A 330 2.00 10.87 -22.23
CA ALA A 330 0.72 10.60 -22.88
C ALA A 330 0.01 9.45 -22.14
N CYS A 331 -1.19 9.72 -21.62
CA CYS A 331 -1.98 8.68 -20.97
C CYS A 331 -2.56 7.71 -22.02
N ARG A 332 -2.73 6.44 -21.65
CA ARG A 332 -3.21 5.36 -22.53
C ARG A 332 -4.05 4.36 -21.77
#